data_AF-Q67PX0-F1
#
_entry.id   AF-Q67PX0-F1
#
_cell.length_a   1.000
_cell.length_b   1.000
_cell.length_c   1.000
_cell.angle_alpha   90.00
_cell.angle_beta   90.00
_cell.angle_gamma   90.00
#
_symmetry.space_group_name_H-M   'P 1'
#
loop_
_entity.id
_entity.type
_entity.pdbx_description
1 polymer ?
#
loop_
_entity_poly.entity_id
_entity_poly.type
_entity_poly.pdbx_seq_one_letter_code
_entity_poly.pdbx_strand_id
1 'polypeptide(L)'
;MQHIRNPRCFLVYALAPEGGSPAEANRLLNAYVADERRGLAVFHDHFIGRPGGVAIFFAETAEQRAAIADLGPLEGWHVEIRPLIYSRSPAGFDEQTAYTLRAYRNADWEKLRVEQRPRYGDPAREAETAEEDVGE
;
A
#
# COMPACT_ATOMS: atom_id res chain seq x y z
N MET A 1 -9.68 -23.00 8.26
CA MET A 1 -9.59 -21.53 8.14
C MET A 1 -10.98 -20.95 8.32
N GLN A 2 -11.14 -20.06 9.29
CA GLN A 2 -12.45 -19.45 9.55
C GLN A 2 -12.60 -18.19 8.70
N HIS A 3 -13.56 -18.19 7.77
CA HIS A 3 -13.86 -17.01 6.96
C HIS A 3 -14.49 -15.91 7.83
N ILE A 4 -14.06 -14.66 7.58
CA ILE A 4 -14.64 -13.48 8.20
C ILE A 4 -15.98 -13.19 7.51
N ARG A 5 -17.04 -12.99 8.30
CA ARG A 5 -18.39 -12.70 7.76
C ARG A 5 -18.45 -11.47 6.86
N ASN A 6 -17.65 -10.44 7.17
CA ASN A 6 -17.54 -9.19 6.43
C ASN A 6 -16.05 -8.86 6.21
N PRO A 7 -15.41 -9.49 5.22
CA PRO A 7 -14.01 -9.24 4.92
C PRO A 7 -13.84 -7.81 4.40
N ARG A 8 -12.62 -7.29 4.50
CA ARG A 8 -12.32 -5.91 4.12
C ARG A 8 -10.84 -5.71 3.87
N CYS A 9 -10.56 -4.61 3.21
CA CYS A 9 -9.21 -4.10 3.06
C CYS A 9 -8.71 -3.45 4.35
N PHE A 10 -7.42 -3.59 4.61
CA PHE A 10 -6.70 -2.97 5.71
C PHE A 10 -5.63 -2.06 5.13
N LEU A 11 -5.61 -0.81 5.59
CA LEU A 11 -4.49 0.10 5.40
C LEU A 11 -3.39 -0.28 6.38
N VAL A 12 -2.18 -0.45 5.87
CA VAL A 12 -0.94 -0.50 6.62
C VAL A 12 -0.16 0.75 6.26
N TYR A 13 0.18 1.55 7.26
CA TYR A 13 1.09 2.68 7.15
C TYR A 13 2.32 2.36 7.99
N ALA A 14 3.52 2.37 7.40
CA ALA A 14 4.73 1.93 8.06
C ALA A 14 5.87 2.93 7.82
N LEU A 15 6.56 3.31 8.90
CA LEU A 15 7.74 4.18 8.85
C LEU A 15 8.95 3.46 9.44
N ALA A 16 10.04 3.45 8.68
CA ALA A 16 11.29 2.90 9.15
C ALA A 16 11.88 3.73 10.30
N PRO A 17 12.73 3.11 11.14
CA PRO A 17 13.54 3.83 12.10
C PRO A 17 14.39 4.93 11.44
N GLU A 18 14.63 6.02 12.16
CA GLU A 18 15.47 7.12 11.67
C GLU A 18 16.90 6.67 11.39
N GLY A 19 17.53 7.25 10.37
CA GLY A 19 18.91 6.96 9.97
C GLY A 19 19.11 5.64 9.20
N GLY A 20 18.02 4.90 8.91
CA GLY A 20 18.05 3.72 8.05
C GLY A 20 18.25 4.06 6.57
N SER A 21 18.80 3.10 5.81
CA SER A 21 18.91 3.21 4.34
C SER A 21 17.53 3.15 3.69
N PRO A 22 17.17 4.06 2.78
CA PRO A 22 15.92 3.98 2.03
C PRO A 22 15.77 2.70 1.21
N ALA A 23 16.83 2.28 0.52
CA ALA A 23 16.85 1.02 -0.23
C ALA A 23 16.59 -0.20 0.68
N GLU A 24 17.19 -0.22 1.87
CA GLU A 24 16.95 -1.29 2.85
C GLU A 24 15.51 -1.28 3.36
N ALA A 25 14.97 -0.10 3.69
CA ALA A 25 13.59 0.04 4.11
C ALA A 25 12.62 -0.48 3.04
N ASN A 26 12.87 -0.13 1.77
CA ASN A 26 12.05 -0.59 0.65
C ASN A 26 12.11 -2.11 0.49
N ARG A 27 13.31 -2.72 0.64
CA ARG A 27 13.47 -4.18 0.62
C ARG A 27 12.66 -4.87 1.73
N LEU A 28 12.70 -4.35 2.96
CA LEU A 28 11.96 -4.93 4.09
C LEU A 28 10.44 -4.79 3.91
N LEU A 29 9.97 -3.63 3.41
CA LEU A 29 8.56 -3.45 3.10
C LEU A 29 8.10 -4.38 1.97
N ASN A 30 8.91 -4.58 0.93
CA ASN A 30 8.61 -5.54 -0.15
C ASN A 30 8.50 -6.97 0.39
N ALA A 31 9.39 -7.37 1.30
CA ALA A 31 9.31 -8.68 1.95
C ALA A 31 8.04 -8.83 2.79
N TYR A 32 7.61 -7.78 3.50
CA TYR A 32 6.35 -7.77 4.23
C TYR A 32 5.14 -7.91 3.30
N VAL A 33 5.13 -7.18 2.17
CA VAL A 33 4.03 -7.20 1.18
C VAL A 33 3.95 -8.52 0.42
N ALA A 34 5.08 -9.15 0.12
CA ALA A 34 5.16 -10.39 -0.64
C ALA A 34 4.71 -11.65 0.14
N ASP A 35 4.58 -11.57 1.47
CA ASP A 35 4.17 -12.72 2.27
C ASP A 35 2.65 -13.00 2.13
N GLU A 36 2.34 -13.98 1.28
CA GLU A 36 0.98 -14.42 0.92
C GLU A 36 0.11 -14.82 2.12
N ARG A 37 0.71 -15.12 3.29
CA ARG A 37 -0.06 -15.40 4.52
C ARG A 37 -0.91 -14.21 4.94
N ARG A 38 -0.56 -12.99 4.53
CA ARG A 38 -1.28 -11.73 4.83
C ARG A 38 -2.55 -11.54 4.00
N GLY A 39 -2.86 -12.46 3.10
CA GLY A 39 -3.93 -12.31 2.13
C GLY A 39 -3.47 -11.55 0.90
N LEU A 40 -4.40 -10.94 0.17
CA LEU A 40 -4.10 -10.31 -1.10
C LEU A 40 -3.65 -8.86 -0.90
N ALA A 41 -2.39 -8.54 -1.23
CA ALA A 41 -1.94 -7.16 -1.37
C ALA A 41 -2.53 -6.54 -2.64
N VAL A 42 -3.46 -5.60 -2.48
CA VAL A 42 -4.19 -4.93 -3.58
C VAL A 42 -3.43 -3.72 -4.09
N PHE A 43 -2.69 -3.05 -3.21
CA PHE A 43 -1.89 -1.87 -3.50
C PHE A 43 -0.74 -1.80 -2.50
N HIS A 44 0.42 -1.33 -2.93
CA HIS A 44 1.46 -0.84 -2.03
C HIS A 44 2.26 0.24 -2.76
N ASP A 45 2.91 1.10 -1.99
CA ASP A 45 3.85 2.08 -2.49
C ASP A 45 4.82 2.51 -1.39
N HIS A 46 5.92 3.14 -1.80
CA HIS A 46 6.98 3.62 -0.91
C HIS A 46 6.89 5.13 -0.73
N PHE A 47 7.42 5.63 0.39
CA PHE A 47 7.44 7.06 0.66
C PHE A 47 8.74 7.71 0.20
N ILE A 48 8.59 8.89 -0.41
CA ILE A 48 9.65 9.88 -0.57
C ILE A 48 9.90 10.59 0.77
N GLY A 49 11.16 10.98 1.01
CA GLY A 49 11.63 11.68 2.18
C GLY A 49 11.89 10.71 3.32
N ARG A 50 10.89 10.47 4.18
CA ARG A 50 11.04 9.56 5.32
C ARG A 50 10.84 8.11 4.84
N PRO A 51 11.86 7.23 4.96
CA PRO A 51 11.73 5.86 4.47
C PRO A 51 10.58 5.10 5.14
N GLY A 52 9.82 4.40 4.33
CA GLY A 52 8.58 3.76 4.73
C GLY A 52 7.68 3.50 3.53
N GLY A 53 6.42 3.22 3.81
CA GLY A 53 5.43 3.10 2.76
C GLY A 53 4.04 2.75 3.28
N VAL A 54 3.20 2.44 2.31
CA VAL A 54 1.79 2.11 2.52
C VAL A 54 1.47 0.80 1.81
N ALA A 55 0.56 0.02 2.38
CA ALA A 55 0.01 -1.15 1.72
C ALA A 55 -1.47 -1.33 2.05
N ILE A 56 -2.22 -1.87 1.10
CA ILE A 56 -3.63 -2.25 1.25
C ILE A 56 -3.73 -3.77 1.09
N PHE A 57 -4.13 -4.47 2.15
CA PHE A 57 -4.35 -5.92 2.11
C PHE A 57 -5.83 -6.25 2.23
N PHE A 58 -6.32 -7.17 1.41
CA PHE A 58 -7.62 -7.80 1.60
C PHE A 58 -7.46 -9.14 2.34
N ALA A 59 -8.07 -9.23 3.52
CA ALA A 59 -8.08 -10.44 4.34
C ALA A 59 -9.48 -11.06 4.40
N GLU A 60 -9.57 -12.32 3.99
CA GLU A 60 -10.79 -13.13 3.95
C GLU A 60 -10.94 -14.00 5.19
N THR A 61 -9.84 -14.31 5.87
CA THR A 61 -9.83 -15.17 7.07
C THR A 61 -9.23 -14.48 8.28
N ALA A 62 -9.56 -15.00 9.47
CA ALA A 62 -9.01 -14.51 10.72
C ALA A 62 -7.48 -14.68 10.77
N GLU A 63 -6.95 -15.74 10.17
CA GLU A 63 -5.52 -16.03 10.10
C GLU A 63 -4.78 -15.03 9.22
N GLN A 64 -5.33 -14.68 8.04
CA GLN A 64 -4.76 -13.63 7.19
C GLN A 64 -4.75 -12.27 7.90
N ARG A 65 -5.85 -11.94 8.59
CA ARG A 65 -5.92 -10.71 9.38
C ARG A 65 -4.87 -10.69 10.50
N ALA A 66 -4.65 -11.82 11.18
CA ALA A 66 -3.61 -11.93 12.19
C ALA A 66 -2.21 -11.80 11.58
N ALA A 67 -1.98 -12.38 10.40
CA ALA A 67 -0.71 -12.26 9.68
C ALA A 67 -0.42 -10.82 9.23
N ILE A 68 -1.43 -10.00 8.92
CA ILE A 68 -1.22 -8.56 8.67
C ILE A 68 -0.70 -7.87 9.95
N ALA A 69 -1.18 -8.25 11.12
CA ALA A 69 -0.72 -7.69 12.40
C ALA A 69 0.66 -8.22 12.83
N ASP A 70 1.15 -9.30 12.24
CA ASP A 70 2.50 -9.84 12.43
C ASP A 70 3.51 -8.99 11.64
N LEU A 71 4.30 -8.17 12.34
CA LEU A 71 5.20 -7.20 11.72
C LEU A 71 6.36 -7.86 10.96
N GLY A 72 6.83 -9.04 11.39
CA GLY A 72 7.96 -9.75 10.79
C GLY A 72 9.15 -8.85 10.42
N PRO A 73 9.46 -8.64 9.12
CA PRO A 73 10.58 -7.80 8.70
C PRO A 73 10.44 -6.31 9.07
N LEU A 74 9.26 -5.87 9.52
CA LEU A 74 8.99 -4.51 9.99
C LEU A 74 9.09 -4.38 11.53
N GLU A 75 9.64 -5.37 12.22
CA GLU A 75 9.92 -5.24 13.65
C GLU A 75 10.76 -3.98 13.96
N GLY A 76 10.32 -3.22 14.98
CA GLY A 76 10.95 -1.95 15.35
C GLY A 76 10.50 -0.72 14.53
N TRP A 77 9.67 -0.89 13.52
CA TRP A 77 9.09 0.21 12.75
C TRP A 77 7.89 0.84 13.47
N HIS A 78 7.57 2.09 13.13
CA HIS A 78 6.27 2.68 13.51
C HIS A 78 5.21 2.23 12.51
N VAL A 79 4.27 1.39 12.95
CA VAL A 79 3.25 0.79 12.07
C VAL A 79 1.85 1.06 12.58
N GLU A 80 0.99 1.56 11.70
CA GLU A 80 -0.45 1.71 11.93
C GLU A 80 -1.25 0.84 10.97
N ILE A 81 -2.19 0.07 11.53
CA ILE A 81 -3.04 -0.84 10.76
C ILE A 81 -4.50 -0.46 10.99
N ARG A 82 -5.22 -0.10 9.92
CA ARG A 82 -6.61 0.38 9.99
C ARG A 82 -7.53 -0.38 9.02
N PRO A 83 -8.61 -1.01 9.49
CA PRO A 83 -9.62 -1.57 8.61
C PRO A 83 -10.38 -0.47 7.87
N LEU A 84 -10.60 -0.64 6.57
CA LEU A 84 -11.38 0.28 5.75
C LEU A 84 -12.90 -0.01 5.85
N ILE A 85 -13.73 1.04 5.75
CA ILE A 85 -15.19 0.93 5.93
C ILE A 85 -15.87 0.35 4.69
N TYR A 86 -15.51 0.88 3.51
CA TYR A 86 -16.22 0.62 2.25
C TYR A 86 -15.53 -0.39 1.34
N SER A 87 -14.20 -0.49 1.40
CA SER A 87 -13.39 -1.45 0.63
C SER A 87 -13.54 -2.87 1.21
N ARG A 88 -14.66 -3.52 0.92
CA ARG A 88 -15.00 -4.87 1.45
C ARG A 88 -14.54 -6.04 0.58
N SER A 89 -13.82 -5.74 -0.49
CA SER A 89 -13.21 -6.68 -1.43
C SER A 89 -12.13 -5.94 -2.23
N PRO A 90 -11.27 -6.64 -3.00
CA PRO A 90 -10.30 -6.00 -3.89
C PRO A 90 -11.00 -5.10 -4.92
N ALA A 91 -12.08 -5.58 -5.54
CA ALA A 91 -12.91 -4.78 -6.44
C ALA A 91 -13.60 -3.61 -5.71
N GLY A 92 -13.97 -3.78 -4.45
CA GLY A 92 -14.51 -2.71 -3.62
C GLY A 92 -13.48 -1.61 -3.32
N PHE A 93 -12.18 -1.92 -3.33
CA PHE A 93 -11.15 -0.90 -3.25
C PHE A 93 -11.05 -0.08 -4.56
N ASP A 94 -11.05 -0.74 -5.72
CA ASP A 94 -11.08 -0.07 -7.03
C ASP A 94 -12.33 0.81 -7.19
N GLU A 95 -13.52 0.31 -6.81
CA GLU A 95 -14.75 1.10 -6.87
C GLU A 95 -14.71 2.31 -5.92
N GLN A 96 -14.05 2.22 -4.76
CA GLN A 96 -13.90 3.40 -3.88
C GLN A 96 -13.01 4.47 -4.50
N THR A 97 -11.97 4.08 -5.25
CA THR A 97 -11.17 5.01 -6.06
C THR A 97 -12.05 5.68 -7.13
N ALA A 98 -12.79 4.89 -7.90
CA ALA A 98 -13.69 5.39 -8.95
C ALA A 98 -14.79 6.32 -8.38
N TYR A 99 -15.43 5.92 -7.28
CA TYR A 99 -16.44 6.71 -6.60
C TYR A 99 -15.88 8.05 -6.14
N THR A 100 -14.70 8.06 -5.50
CA THR A 100 -14.07 9.28 -4.97
C THR A 100 -13.79 10.29 -6.09
N LEU A 101 -13.20 9.83 -7.20
CA LEU A 101 -12.90 10.67 -8.36
C LEU A 101 -14.17 11.25 -9.00
N ARG A 102 -15.20 10.42 -9.20
CA ARG A 102 -16.47 10.84 -9.76
C ARG A 102 -17.19 11.85 -8.86
N ALA A 103 -17.32 11.52 -7.57
CA ALA A 103 -18.12 12.31 -6.62
C ALA A 103 -17.49 13.66 -6.27
N TYR A 104 -16.16 13.74 -6.18
CA TYR A 104 -15.48 14.93 -5.66
C TYR A 104 -14.62 15.68 -6.68
N ARG A 105 -14.35 15.10 -7.85
CA ARG A 105 -13.47 15.70 -8.88
C ARG A 105 -14.06 15.68 -10.30
N ASN A 106 -15.28 15.16 -10.48
CA ASN A 106 -15.91 14.99 -11.80
C ASN A 106 -14.97 14.26 -12.80
N ALA A 107 -14.19 13.30 -12.30
CA ALA A 107 -13.21 12.57 -13.07
C ALA A 107 -13.63 11.10 -13.24
N ASP A 108 -13.33 10.54 -14.41
CA ASP A 108 -13.65 9.16 -14.77
C ASP A 108 -12.42 8.26 -14.61
N TRP A 109 -12.48 7.33 -13.66
CA TRP A 109 -11.39 6.40 -13.39
C TRP A 109 -11.11 5.46 -14.56
N GLU A 110 -12.11 5.01 -15.30
CA GLU A 110 -11.90 4.09 -16.42
C GLU A 110 -11.07 4.76 -17.51
N LYS A 111 -11.38 6.04 -17.78
CA LYS A 111 -10.61 6.87 -18.70
C LYS A 111 -9.19 7.15 -18.20
N LEU A 112 -9.04 7.51 -16.92
CA LEU A 112 -7.73 7.84 -16.33
C LEU A 112 -6.76 6.66 -16.35
N ARG A 113 -7.24 5.43 -16.18
CA ARG A 113 -6.39 4.22 -16.22
C ARG A 113 -5.72 3.97 -17.57
N VAL A 114 -6.36 4.38 -18.66
CA VAL A 114 -5.88 4.14 -20.03
C VAL A 114 -5.30 5.39 -20.69
N GLU A 115 -5.38 6.54 -20.01
CA GLU A 115 -4.81 7.79 -20.47
C GLU A 115 -3.29 7.68 -20.52
N GLN A 116 -2.71 7.88 -21.70
CA GLN A 116 -1.26 7.91 -21.84
C GLN A 116 -0.73 9.20 -21.22
N ARG A 117 0.09 9.05 -20.18
CA ARG A 117 0.81 10.15 -19.55
C ARG A 117 2.31 10.05 -19.88
N PRO A 118 3.03 11.18 -19.90
CA PRO A 118 4.48 11.16 -19.95
C PRO A 118 5.06 10.24 -18.86
N ARG A 119 6.22 9.67 -19.15
CA ARG A 119 7.02 9.04 -18.08
C ARG A 119 7.59 10.17 -17.22
N TYR A 120 7.26 10.14 -15.94
CA TYR A 120 7.77 11.08 -14.94
C TYR A 120 8.89 10.41 -14.13
N GLY A 121 9.94 11.19 -13.85
CA GLY A 121 11.04 10.81 -12.95
C GLY A 121 11.83 9.55 -13.32
N ASP A 122 12.71 9.14 -12.40
CA ASP A 122 13.41 7.86 -12.38
C ASP A 122 13.04 7.03 -11.14
N PRO A 123 12.01 6.16 -11.23
CA PRO A 123 11.55 5.37 -10.11
C PRO A 123 12.62 4.49 -9.46
N ALA A 124 13.66 4.08 -10.22
CA ALA A 124 14.73 3.25 -9.66
C ALA A 124 15.61 4.08 -8.72
N ARG A 125 15.95 5.31 -9.13
CA ARG A 125 16.68 6.28 -8.30
C ARG A 125 15.86 6.67 -7.07
N GLU A 126 14.58 6.96 -7.26
CA GLU A 126 13.66 7.32 -6.17
C GLU A 126 13.51 6.17 -5.16
N ALA A 127 13.42 4.92 -5.62
CA ALA A 127 13.38 3.76 -4.74
C ALA A 127 14.70 3.52 -3.99
N GLU A 128 15.84 3.94 -4.54
CA GLU A 128 17.14 3.80 -3.87
C GLU A 128 17.39 4.90 -2.82
N THR A 129 16.94 6.12 -3.12
CA THR A 129 17.30 7.34 -2.37
C THR A 129 16.17 7.89 -1.51
N ALA A 130 14.92 7.52 -1.80
CA ALA A 130 13.71 8.20 -1.33
C ALA A 130 13.72 9.72 -1.61
N GLU A 131 14.44 10.19 -2.62
CA GLU A 131 14.41 11.60 -3.04
C GLU A 131 13.52 11.75 -4.27
N GLU A 132 12.62 12.74 -4.26
CA GLU A 132 11.78 13.06 -5.42
C GLU A 132 12.64 13.57 -6.58
N ASP A 133 12.37 13.10 -7.79
CA ASP A 133 12.87 13.76 -8.98
C ASP A 133 12.01 14.98 -9.31
N VAL A 134 12.45 16.16 -8.85
CA VAL A 134 11.76 17.43 -9.09
C VAL A 134 11.99 17.99 -10.49
N GLY A 135 12.81 17.33 -11.34
CA GLY A 135 13.30 17.88 -12.60
C GLY A 135 14.24 19.07 -12.40
N GLU A 136 15.04 19.40 -13.41
CA GLU A 136 15.74 20.71 -13.50
C GLU A 136 14.80 21.81 -13.98
#